data_AF-A0A963MIP8-F1
#
_entry.id   AF-A0A963MIP8-F1
#
_cell.length_a   1.000
_cell.length_b   1.000
_cell.length_c   1.000
_cell.angle_alpha   90.00
_cell.angle_beta   90.00
_cell.angle_gamma   90.00
#
_symmetry.space_group_name_H-M   'P 1'
#
loop_
_entity.id
_entity.type
_entity.pdbx_description
1 polymer ?
#
loop_
_entity_poly.entity_id
_entity_poly.type
_entity_poly.pdbx_seq_one_letter_code
_entity_poly.pdbx_strand_id
1 'polypeptide(L)'
;MAAKRLALLSLALVAGVAAAGDEWSSLAPTEKRALAPLSGQWRQLDDGERQKWRGVVDRFDTLTPDEQARVQGRMRNWSNLSPSDRARALEQYRALRTIPPERRESLRDKWQEYQQLPPEDRARARKQAKRNKKDRP
;
A
#
# COMPACT_ATOMS: atom_id res chain seq x y z
N MET A 1 -2.79 -62.21 -1.24
CA MET A 1 -2.30 -61.37 -2.36
C MET A 1 -2.38 -59.91 -1.93
N ALA A 2 -1.26 -59.37 -1.44
CA ALA A 2 -1.17 -58.00 -0.94
C ALA A 2 -0.89 -57.04 -2.10
N ALA A 3 -1.61 -55.91 -2.16
CA ALA A 3 -1.25 -54.80 -3.03
C ALA A 3 -1.07 -53.54 -2.17
N LYS A 4 0.18 -53.34 -1.74
CA LYS A 4 0.70 -52.04 -1.32
C LYS A 4 0.73 -51.13 -2.56
N ARG A 5 0.12 -49.95 -2.49
CA ARG A 5 0.46 -48.82 -3.37
C ARG A 5 0.93 -47.68 -2.50
N LEU A 6 2.26 -47.62 -2.40
CA LEU A 6 3.05 -46.53 -1.85
C LEU A 6 3.10 -45.37 -2.86
N ALA A 7 3.43 -44.20 -2.32
CA ALA A 7 3.90 -42.99 -2.98
C ALA A 7 2.82 -42.08 -3.60
N LEU A 8 2.35 -41.12 -2.78
CA LEU A 8 2.17 -39.76 -3.27
C LEU A 8 3.32 -38.92 -2.70
N LEU A 9 4.30 -38.69 -3.56
CA LEU A 9 5.35 -37.68 -3.40
C LEU A 9 4.68 -36.30 -3.43
N SER A 10 4.38 -35.76 -2.25
CA SER A 10 4.06 -34.35 -2.10
C SER A 10 5.36 -33.55 -2.17
N LEU A 11 5.83 -33.25 -3.39
CA LEU A 11 6.88 -32.26 -3.60
C LEU A 11 6.25 -30.87 -3.46
N ALA A 12 6.14 -30.39 -2.21
CA ALA A 12 5.81 -29.00 -1.95
C ALA A 12 7.02 -28.15 -2.35
N LEU A 13 6.85 -27.40 -3.43
CA LEU A 13 7.79 -26.43 -3.99
C LEU A 13 8.08 -25.32 -2.96
N VAL A 14 9.08 -25.52 -2.09
CA VAL A 14 9.65 -24.43 -1.26
C VAL A 14 10.88 -23.90 -1.99
N ALA A 15 10.68 -23.27 -3.15
CA ALA A 15 11.75 -22.65 -3.95
C ALA A 15 11.61 -21.13 -4.06
N GLY A 16 10.75 -20.49 -3.26
CA GLY A 16 10.55 -19.04 -3.27
C GLY A 16 11.32 -18.25 -2.20
N VAL A 17 11.90 -18.92 -1.20
CA VAL A 17 12.38 -18.25 0.02
C VAL A 17 13.83 -17.75 -0.11
N ALA A 18 14.64 -18.36 -0.97
CA ALA A 18 16.07 -18.02 -1.13
C ALA A 18 16.29 -16.82 -2.08
N ALA A 19 15.59 -16.76 -3.21
CA ALA A 19 15.85 -15.77 -4.27
C ALA A 19 15.66 -14.31 -3.84
N ALA A 20 14.68 -14.02 -2.98
CA ALA A 20 14.40 -12.65 -2.58
C ALA A 20 15.45 -12.05 -1.61
N GLY A 21 16.20 -12.89 -0.90
CA GLY A 21 17.30 -12.43 -0.03
C GLY A 21 18.53 -11.97 -0.81
N ASP A 22 18.81 -12.65 -1.92
CA ASP A 22 19.85 -12.25 -2.87
C ASP A 22 19.44 -11.03 -3.68
N GLU A 23 18.14 -10.88 -3.98
CA GLU A 23 17.62 -9.74 -4.73
C GLU A 23 17.83 -8.40 -4.00
N TRP A 24 17.60 -8.33 -2.69
CA TRP A 24 17.86 -7.10 -1.92
C TRP A 24 19.34 -6.70 -2.01
N SER A 25 20.24 -7.68 -1.93
CA SER A 25 21.68 -7.46 -1.99
C SER A 25 22.17 -7.04 -3.37
N SER A 26 21.45 -7.39 -4.45
CA SER A 26 21.80 -7.01 -5.82
C SER A 26 21.23 -5.67 -6.28
N LEU A 27 20.33 -5.04 -5.49
CA LEU A 27 19.79 -3.70 -5.79
C LEU A 27 20.90 -2.64 -5.90
N ALA A 28 20.70 -1.68 -6.81
CA ALA A 28 21.60 -0.53 -6.95
C ALA A 28 21.63 0.29 -5.64
N PRO A 29 22.75 0.97 -5.30
CA PRO A 29 22.87 1.73 -4.05
C PRO A 29 21.77 2.81 -3.88
N THR A 30 21.36 3.44 -4.98
CA THR A 30 20.28 4.43 -5.00
C THR A 30 18.92 3.79 -4.71
N GLU A 31 18.62 2.66 -5.33
CA GLU A 31 17.41 1.87 -5.05
C GLU A 31 17.37 1.39 -3.59
N LYS A 32 18.48 0.86 -3.06
CA LYS A 32 18.58 0.45 -1.64
C LYS A 32 18.28 1.59 -0.69
N ARG A 33 18.80 2.80 -0.97
CA ARG A 33 18.52 4.00 -0.16
C ARG A 33 17.05 4.38 -0.22
N ALA A 34 16.47 4.40 -1.42
CA ALA A 34 15.08 4.76 -1.62
C ALA A 34 14.13 3.76 -0.95
N LEU A 35 14.43 2.46 -1.07
CA LEU A 35 13.63 1.34 -0.57
C LEU A 35 13.97 0.93 0.87
N ALA A 36 14.88 1.65 1.54
CA ALA A 36 15.33 1.32 2.90
C ALA A 36 14.19 1.02 3.89
N PRO A 37 13.04 1.72 3.89
CA PRO A 37 11.92 1.39 4.75
C PRO A 37 11.31 -0.01 4.55
N LEU A 38 11.46 -0.60 3.36
CA LEU A 38 10.92 -1.91 3.01
C LEU A 38 11.94 -3.04 3.21
N SER A 39 13.19 -2.72 3.54
CA SER A 39 14.32 -3.68 3.64
C SER A 39 13.99 -4.94 4.44
N GLY A 40 13.45 -4.79 5.65
CA GLY A 40 13.15 -5.92 6.55
C GLY A 40 12.04 -6.85 6.05
N GLN A 41 11.19 -6.38 5.14
CA GLN A 41 10.07 -7.13 4.59
C GLN A 41 10.20 -7.39 3.08
N TRP A 42 11.32 -6.99 2.47
CA TRP A 42 11.53 -7.09 1.02
C TRP A 42 11.33 -8.51 0.49
N ARG A 43 11.73 -9.51 1.28
CA ARG A 43 11.57 -10.93 0.95
C ARG A 43 10.13 -11.43 1.01
N GLN A 44 9.28 -10.75 1.79
CA GLN A 44 7.88 -11.13 1.97
C GLN A 44 6.98 -10.53 0.90
N LEU A 45 7.48 -9.53 0.17
CA LEU A 45 6.80 -8.98 -0.99
C LEU A 45 6.72 -10.04 -2.08
N ASP A 46 5.66 -10.04 -2.88
CA ASP A 46 5.70 -10.78 -4.15
C ASP A 46 6.47 -10.00 -5.22
N ASP A 47 6.79 -10.64 -6.35
CA ASP A 47 7.54 -10.01 -7.44
C ASP A 47 6.81 -8.76 -8.00
N GLY A 48 5.48 -8.79 -8.02
CA GLY A 48 4.67 -7.68 -8.50
C GLY A 48 4.73 -6.47 -7.57
N GLU A 49 4.74 -6.69 -6.26
CA GLU A 49 4.93 -5.65 -5.24
C GLU A 49 6.34 -5.06 -5.29
N ARG A 50 7.39 -5.90 -5.41
CA ARG A 50 8.77 -5.43 -5.60
C ARG A 50 8.89 -4.56 -6.85
N GLN A 51 8.39 -5.02 -7.99
CA GLN A 51 8.44 -4.28 -9.24
C GLN A 51 7.73 -2.92 -9.15
N LYS A 52 6.57 -2.85 -8.48
CA LYS A 52 5.85 -1.59 -8.24
C LYS A 52 6.69 -0.62 -7.44
N TRP A 53 7.30 -1.07 -6.34
CA TRP A 53 8.11 -0.21 -5.50
C TRP A 53 9.39 0.26 -6.21
N ARG A 54 10.01 -0.59 -7.03
CA ARG A 54 11.12 -0.19 -7.91
C ARG A 54 10.69 0.91 -8.89
N GLY A 55 9.52 0.77 -9.51
CA GLY A 55 8.96 1.81 -10.37
C GLY A 55 8.66 3.14 -9.64
N VAL A 56 8.24 3.08 -8.36
CA VAL A 56 8.03 4.30 -7.54
C VAL A 56 9.34 5.04 -7.28
N VAL A 57 10.46 4.33 -7.16
CA VAL A 57 11.77 4.91 -6.84
C VAL A 57 12.67 5.16 -8.04
N ASP A 58 12.19 4.90 -9.26
CA ASP A 58 12.95 5.07 -10.50
C ASP A 58 13.57 6.47 -10.63
N ARG A 59 12.85 7.50 -10.16
CA ARG A 59 13.28 8.91 -10.20
C ARG A 59 13.60 9.48 -8.82
N PHE A 60 13.87 8.63 -7.83
CA PHE A 60 13.98 9.05 -6.42
C PHE A 60 15.11 10.05 -6.18
N ASP A 61 16.21 9.94 -6.93
CA ASP A 61 17.36 10.85 -6.90
C ASP A 61 17.06 12.25 -7.47
N THR A 62 16.10 12.35 -8.39
CA THR A 62 15.64 13.63 -8.94
C THR A 62 14.68 14.39 -8.01
N LEU A 63 14.17 13.73 -6.97
CA LEU A 63 13.24 14.31 -6.01
C LEU A 63 13.97 15.20 -5.00
N THR A 64 13.27 16.25 -4.55
CA THR A 64 13.72 17.06 -3.40
C THR A 64 13.76 16.23 -2.11
N PRO A 65 14.53 16.65 -1.08
CA PRO A 65 14.59 15.93 0.20
C PRO A 65 13.21 15.69 0.84
N ASP A 66 12.30 16.67 0.75
CA ASP A 66 10.94 16.55 1.28
C ASP A 66 10.11 15.53 0.49
N GLU A 67 10.27 15.47 -0.83
CA GLU A 67 9.62 14.47 -1.67
C GLU A 67 10.14 13.06 -1.39
N GLN A 68 11.46 12.91 -1.25
CA GLN A 68 12.09 11.67 -0.85
C GLN A 68 11.54 11.18 0.51
N ALA A 69 11.46 12.09 1.49
CA ALA A 69 10.89 11.80 2.81
C ALA A 69 9.42 11.37 2.73
N ARG A 70 8.61 12.00 1.85
CA ARG A 70 7.22 11.60 1.60
C ARG A 70 7.13 10.20 1.00
N VAL A 71 7.95 9.88 0.00
CA VAL A 71 7.97 8.56 -0.63
C VAL A 71 8.34 7.49 0.39
N GLN A 72 9.42 7.68 1.14
CA GLN A 72 9.83 6.76 2.19
C GLN A 72 8.80 6.68 3.33
N GLY A 73 8.11 7.77 3.65
CA GLY A 73 7.01 7.80 4.60
C GLY A 73 5.84 6.91 4.17
N ARG A 74 5.48 6.94 2.87
CA ARG A 74 4.46 6.03 2.33
C ARG A 74 4.88 4.57 2.44
N MET A 75 6.16 4.27 2.20
CA MET A 75 6.68 2.91 2.37
C MET A 75 6.60 2.43 3.81
N ARG A 76 6.96 3.27 4.80
CA ARG A 76 6.80 2.96 6.24
C ARG A 76 5.34 2.71 6.61
N ASN A 77 4.43 3.52 6.10
CA ASN A 77 3.02 3.32 6.35
C ASN A 77 2.55 2.00 5.76
N TRP A 78 2.98 1.69 4.53
CA TRP A 78 2.63 0.46 3.84
C TRP A 78 3.21 -0.78 4.52
N SER A 79 4.45 -0.73 5.00
CA SER A 79 5.07 -1.84 5.74
C SER A 79 4.31 -2.20 7.01
N ASN A 80 3.70 -1.21 7.64
CA ASN A 80 2.92 -1.40 8.86
C ASN A 80 1.49 -1.91 8.60
N LEU A 81 1.03 -2.01 7.35
CA LEU A 81 -0.29 -2.55 7.04
C LEU A 81 -0.28 -4.07 7.03
N SER A 82 -1.29 -4.68 7.65
CA SER A 82 -1.59 -6.10 7.52
C SER A 82 -2.05 -6.45 6.09
N PRO A 83 -1.99 -7.72 5.65
CA PRO A 83 -2.45 -8.10 4.32
C PRO A 83 -3.91 -7.69 4.02
N SER A 84 -4.81 -7.79 5.00
CA SER A 84 -6.20 -7.36 4.86
C SER A 84 -6.32 -5.84 4.76
N ASP A 85 -5.53 -5.08 5.51
CA ASP A 85 -5.49 -3.62 5.40
C ASP A 85 -4.93 -3.16 4.05
N ARG A 86 -3.93 -3.87 3.52
CA ARG A 86 -3.39 -3.62 2.17
C ARG A 86 -4.44 -3.86 1.09
N ALA A 87 -5.19 -4.97 1.18
CA ALA A 87 -6.28 -5.28 0.27
C ALA A 87 -7.36 -4.18 0.29
N ARG A 88 -7.77 -3.74 1.50
CA ARG A 88 -8.72 -2.64 1.69
C ARG A 88 -8.19 -1.31 1.13
N ALA A 89 -6.91 -1.01 1.33
CA ALA A 89 -6.29 0.21 0.79
C ALA A 89 -6.27 0.20 -0.75
N LEU A 90 -6.00 -0.95 -1.37
CA LEU A 90 -6.06 -1.14 -2.81
C LEU A 90 -7.48 -0.99 -3.37
N GLU A 91 -8.48 -1.55 -2.68
CA GLU A 91 -9.89 -1.37 -3.03
C GLU A 91 -10.29 0.11 -2.99
N GLN A 92 -9.98 0.80 -1.89
CA GLN A 92 -10.23 2.23 -1.74
C GLN A 92 -9.53 3.03 -2.84
N TYR A 93 -8.28 2.72 -3.14
CA TYR A 93 -7.54 3.39 -4.21
C TYR A 93 -8.20 3.20 -5.58
N ARG A 94 -8.65 1.97 -5.90
CA ARG A 94 -9.38 1.68 -7.13
C ARG A 94 -10.69 2.47 -7.21
N ALA A 95 -11.45 2.51 -6.12
CA ALA A 95 -12.68 3.28 -6.02
C ALA A 95 -12.45 4.80 -6.16
N LEU A 96 -11.34 5.32 -5.63
CA LEU A 96 -10.98 6.74 -5.78
C LEU A 96 -10.51 7.08 -7.20
N ARG A 97 -9.81 6.15 -7.87
CA ARG A 97 -9.36 6.33 -9.25
C ARG A 97 -10.50 6.43 -10.26
N THR A 98 -11.64 5.80 -10.00
CA THR A 98 -12.81 5.85 -10.88
C THR A 98 -13.62 7.13 -10.72
N ILE A 99 -13.34 7.97 -9.72
CA ILE A 99 -14.02 9.25 -9.55
C ILE A 99 -13.66 10.17 -10.74
N PRO A 100 -14.65 10.65 -11.51
CA PRO A 100 -14.42 11.61 -12.61
C PRO A 100 -13.74 12.89 -12.11
N PRO A 101 -12.90 13.56 -12.92
CA PRO A 101 -12.19 14.75 -12.49
C PRO A 101 -13.13 15.85 -11.97
N GLU A 102 -14.28 16.06 -12.60
CA GLU A 102 -15.30 17.04 -12.20
C GLU A 102 -15.86 16.71 -10.81
N ARG A 103 -16.06 15.42 -10.53
CA ARG A 103 -16.48 14.95 -9.21
C ARG A 103 -15.36 15.18 -8.17
N ARG A 104 -14.08 15.06 -8.52
CA ARG A 104 -12.97 15.33 -7.59
C ARG A 104 -12.87 16.80 -7.22
N GLU A 105 -13.09 17.71 -8.17
CA GLU A 105 -13.12 19.15 -7.91
C GLU A 105 -14.25 19.50 -6.94
N SER A 106 -15.47 19.05 -7.22
CA SER A 106 -16.59 19.31 -6.29
C SER A 106 -16.37 18.74 -4.88
N LEU A 107 -15.63 17.62 -4.74
CA LEU A 107 -15.24 17.09 -3.44
C LEU A 107 -14.18 17.96 -2.74
N ARG A 108 -13.24 18.53 -3.50
CA ARG A 108 -12.24 19.46 -2.98
C ARG A 108 -12.90 20.75 -2.47
N ASP A 109 -13.84 21.31 -3.21
CA ASP A 109 -14.53 22.54 -2.83
C ASP A 109 -15.34 22.34 -1.55
N LYS A 110 -16.12 21.25 -1.47
CA LYS A 110 -16.85 20.86 -0.25
C LYS A 110 -15.91 20.67 0.95
N TRP A 111 -14.71 20.13 0.71
CA TRP A 111 -13.72 19.98 1.77
C TRP A 111 -13.19 21.33 2.25
N GLN A 112 -12.95 22.28 1.34
CA GLN A 112 -12.50 23.63 1.68
C GLN A 112 -13.57 24.39 2.46
N GLU A 113 -14.83 24.34 2.02
CA GLU A 113 -15.98 24.93 2.73
C GLU A 113 -16.08 24.33 4.15
N TYR A 114 -15.98 23.01 4.27
CA TYR A 114 -15.97 22.34 5.57
C TYR A 114 -14.82 22.80 6.49
N GLN A 115 -13.63 23.09 5.94
CA GLN A 115 -12.49 23.58 6.72
C GLN A 115 -12.72 25.00 7.26
N GLN A 116 -13.48 25.82 6.54
CA GLN A 116 -13.84 27.19 6.92
C GLN A 116 -14.94 27.27 7.98
N LEU A 117 -15.70 26.19 8.18
CA LEU A 117 -16.74 26.14 9.21
C LEU A 117 -16.16 26.38 10.62
N PRO A 118 -16.91 27.08 11.49
CA PRO A 118 -16.58 27.19 12.91
C PRO A 118 -16.37 25.83 13.58
N PRO A 119 -15.53 25.72 14.63
CA PRO A 119 -15.23 24.46 15.30
C PRO A 119 -16.48 23.68 15.75
N GLU A 120 -17.49 24.37 16.27
CA GLU A 120 -18.76 23.80 16.71
C GLU A 120 -19.57 23.22 15.55
N ASP A 121 -19.58 23.90 14.40
CA ASP A 121 -20.29 23.46 13.19
C ASP A 121 -19.62 22.23 12.59
N ARG A 122 -18.28 22.23 12.55
CA ARG A 122 -17.50 21.05 12.17
C ARG A 122 -17.76 19.87 13.09
N ALA A 123 -17.89 20.10 14.40
CA ALA A 123 -18.22 19.05 15.36
C ALA A 123 -19.62 18.47 15.12
N ARG A 124 -20.62 19.32 14.83
CA ARG A 124 -21.97 18.87 14.46
C ARG A 124 -21.97 18.07 13.15
N ALA A 125 -21.29 18.57 12.12
CA ALA A 125 -21.16 17.87 10.84
C ALA A 125 -20.48 16.49 10.99
N ARG A 126 -19.40 16.39 11.80
CA ARG A 126 -18.74 15.11 12.12
C ARG A 126 -19.67 14.14 12.84
N LYS A 127 -20.46 14.61 13.82
CA LYS A 127 -21.44 13.77 14.53
C LYS A 127 -22.52 13.24 13.57
N GLN A 128 -23.05 14.11 12.70
CA GLN A 128 -24.05 13.72 11.71
C GLN A 128 -23.50 12.69 10.72
N ALA A 129 -22.28 12.90 10.20
CA ALA A 129 -21.63 11.95 9.30
C ALA A 129 -21.40 10.58 9.95
N LYS A 130 -21.02 10.54 11.24
CA LYS A 130 -20.90 9.28 12.00
C LYS A 130 -22.25 8.57 12.14
N ARG A 131 -23.33 9.31 12.42
CA ARG A 131 -24.69 8.75 12.53
C ARG A 131 -25.14 8.14 11.20
N ASN A 132 -25.06 8.91 10.12
CA ASN A 132 -25.43 8.45 8.78
C ASN A 132 -24.61 7.23 8.32
N LYS A 133 -23.35 7.10 8.74
CA LYS A 133 -22.53 5.91 8.45
C LYS A 133 -23.00 4.68 9.24
N LYS A 134 -23.45 4.86 10.48
CA LYS A 134 -23.97 3.79 11.34
C LYS A 134 -25.32 3.25 10.83
N ASP A 135 -26.14 4.15 10.27
CA ASP A 135 -27.49 3.82 9.80
C ASP A 135 -27.51 3.30 8.34
N ARG A 136 -26.32 3.07 7.75
CA ARG A 136 -26.19 2.55 6.40
C ARG A 136 -26.37 1.01 6.47
N PRO A 137 -27.35 0.42 5.74
CA PRO A 137 -27.63 -1.01 5.79
C PRO A 137 -26.46 -1.86 5.28
#